data_AF-A0A1H3TDM9-F1
#
_entry.id   AF-A0A1H3TDM9-F1
#
_cell.length_a   1.000
_cell.length_b   1.000
_cell.length_c   1.000
_cell.angle_alpha   90.00
_cell.angle_beta   90.00
_cell.angle_gamma   90.00
#
_symmetry.space_group_name_H-M   'P 1'
#
loop_
_entity.id
_entity.type
_entity.pdbx_description
1 polymer ?
#
loop_
_entity_poly.entity_id
_entity_poly.type
_entity_poly.pdbx_seq_one_letter_code
_entity_poly.pdbx_strand_id
1 'polypeptide(L)'
;MNRKIFFRILSSAGGIIVAFLSYSYAVEKLVNYDETALYSKLDFFNMALLTDEFNKYDYLDRTDNTLTFLPFLFLFVGTFLVSSGFLTKAKSYHTFIVARTTSQKNAALQIKGITADKSIIYSISFAVTLYILSTFALPEAFSKPSPFPENQLILILVLHTLLKILLLQMLSSGMFFVYRLKNISISFISGVFLIFALFIADLQWETGNIILFFYGNYFIESILIVSLLYFAFHWYSINKLKTDFLE
;
A
#
# COMPACT_ATOMS: atom_id res chain seq x y z
N MET A 1 0.56 -6.06 27.67
CA MET A 1 -0.04 -6.38 26.35
C MET A 1 1.03 -7.00 25.45
N ASN A 2 0.71 -8.10 24.74
CA ASN A 2 1.67 -8.76 23.84
C ASN A 2 2.09 -7.81 22.70
N ARG A 3 3.39 -7.61 22.46
CA ARG A 3 3.94 -6.71 21.43
C ARG A 3 3.38 -7.01 20.03
N LYS A 4 3.10 -8.28 19.72
CA LYS A 4 2.46 -8.68 18.44
C LYS A 4 1.02 -8.16 18.34
N ILE A 5 0.25 -8.24 19.43
CA ILE A 5 -1.14 -7.75 19.47
C ILE A 5 -1.16 -6.23 19.33
N PHE A 6 -0.27 -5.52 20.02
CA PHE A 6 -0.14 -4.06 19.89
C PHE A 6 0.04 -3.63 18.43
N PHE A 7 0.99 -4.24 17.71
CA PHE A 7 1.23 -3.88 16.31
C PHE A 7 0.09 -4.26 15.37
N ARG A 8 -0.68 -5.31 15.67
CA ARG A 8 -1.89 -5.65 14.90
C ARG A 8 -2.97 -4.59 15.08
N ILE A 9 -3.22 -4.15 16.32
CA ILE A 9 -4.15 -3.06 16.62
C ILE A 9 -3.71 -1.77 15.92
N LEU A 10 -2.43 -1.42 16.04
CA LEU A 10 -1.88 -0.22 15.40
C LEU A 10 -2.00 -0.27 13.86
N SER A 11 -1.77 -1.44 13.26
CA SER A 11 -1.95 -1.63 11.81
C SER A 11 -3.42 -1.47 11.39
N SER A 12 -4.35 -2.03 12.18
CA SER A 12 -5.79 -1.86 11.90
C SER A 12 -6.21 -0.39 12.03
N ALA A 13 -5.81 0.28 13.12
CA ALA A 13 -6.11 1.68 13.35
C ALA A 13 -5.53 2.58 12.25
N GLY A 14 -4.29 2.32 11.80
CA GLY A 14 -3.68 3.03 10.67
C GLY A 14 -4.50 2.88 9.39
N GLY A 15 -4.97 1.67 9.07
CA GLY A 15 -5.80 1.42 7.89
C GLY A 15 -7.14 2.15 7.95
N ILE A 16 -7.79 2.13 9.11
CA ILE A 16 -9.05 2.84 9.36
C ILE A 16 -8.86 4.36 9.17
N ILE A 17 -7.84 4.95 9.81
CA ILE A 17 -7.57 6.40 9.72
C ILE A 17 -7.33 6.82 8.28
N VAL A 18 -6.48 6.09 7.54
CA VAL A 18 -6.21 6.41 6.13
C VAL A 18 -7.48 6.24 5.28
N ALA A 19 -8.33 5.26 5.56
CA ALA A 19 -9.61 5.12 4.85
C ALA A 19 -10.57 6.30 5.09
N PHE A 20 -10.64 6.82 6.31
CA PHE A 20 -11.43 8.03 6.60
C PHE A 20 -10.89 9.26 5.88
N LEU A 21 -9.57 9.42 5.82
CA LEU A 21 -8.94 10.49 5.04
C LEU A 21 -9.21 10.35 3.55
N SER A 22 -9.07 9.13 3.00
CA SER A 22 -9.38 8.85 1.60
C SER A 22 -10.84 9.11 1.27
N TYR A 23 -11.75 8.70 2.15
CA TYR A 23 -13.18 8.96 2.01
C TYR A 23 -13.47 10.47 1.98
N SER A 24 -12.97 11.21 2.98
CA SER A 24 -13.27 12.64 3.14
C SER A 24 -12.76 13.44 1.95
N TYR A 25 -11.52 13.18 1.54
CA TYR A 25 -10.91 13.85 0.39
C TYR A 25 -11.60 13.49 -0.93
N ALA A 26 -12.01 12.22 -1.12
CA ALA A 26 -12.71 11.82 -2.35
C ALA A 26 -14.10 12.47 -2.47
N VAL A 27 -14.85 12.52 -1.36
CA VAL A 27 -16.15 13.21 -1.30
C VAL A 27 -15.97 14.70 -1.56
N GLU A 28 -15.01 15.35 -0.88
CA GLU A 28 -14.73 16.77 -1.05
C GLU A 28 -14.33 17.11 -2.48
N LYS A 29 -13.42 16.34 -3.10
CA LYS A 29 -12.97 16.58 -4.48
C LYS A 29 -14.10 16.43 -5.49
N LEU A 30 -14.95 15.42 -5.35
CA LEU A 30 -16.07 15.21 -6.28
C LEU A 30 -17.15 16.27 -6.11
N VAL A 31 -17.57 16.55 -4.88
CA VAL A 31 -18.61 17.56 -4.62
C VAL A 31 -18.16 18.97 -5.03
N ASN A 32 -16.89 19.32 -4.82
CA ASN A 32 -16.35 20.63 -5.22
C ASN A 32 -16.05 20.73 -6.73
N TYR A 33 -16.00 19.62 -7.46
CA TYR A 33 -15.80 19.65 -8.92
C TYR A 33 -17.05 20.14 -9.64
N ASP A 34 -18.21 19.57 -9.30
CA ASP A 34 -19.52 20.04 -9.77
C ASP A 34 -20.58 19.75 -8.70
N GLU A 35 -21.00 20.79 -7.98
CA GLU A 35 -22.01 20.70 -6.92
C GLU A 35 -23.39 20.25 -7.43
N THR A 36 -23.62 20.34 -8.74
CA THR A 36 -24.89 19.96 -9.39
C THR A 36 -24.86 18.56 -10.01
N ALA A 37 -23.68 17.95 -10.14
CA ALA A 37 -23.53 16.63 -10.71
C ALA A 37 -23.96 15.52 -9.75
N LEU A 38 -24.55 14.47 -10.31
CA LEU A 38 -24.82 13.23 -9.58
C LEU A 38 -23.72 12.22 -9.87
N TYR A 39 -23.06 11.77 -8.81
CA TYR A 39 -21.99 10.78 -8.84
C TYR A 39 -22.49 9.39 -8.48
N SER A 40 -21.76 8.38 -8.94
CA SER A 40 -21.99 6.99 -8.59
C SER A 40 -20.97 6.51 -7.55
N LYS A 41 -21.23 5.37 -6.93
CA LYS A 41 -20.28 4.69 -6.04
C LYS A 41 -18.97 4.33 -6.76
N LEU A 42 -19.01 4.11 -8.08
CA LEU A 42 -17.82 3.88 -8.89
C LEU A 42 -16.94 5.14 -8.91
N ASP A 43 -17.54 6.31 -9.10
CA ASP A 43 -16.83 7.59 -9.16
C ASP A 43 -16.14 7.89 -7.82
N PHE A 44 -16.80 7.55 -6.71
CA PHE A 44 -16.19 7.56 -5.38
C PHE A 44 -14.93 6.68 -5.32
N PHE A 45 -15.01 5.41 -5.75
CA PHE A 45 -13.85 4.52 -5.72
C PHE A 45 -12.72 4.97 -6.66
N ASN A 46 -13.07 5.53 -7.82
CA ASN A 46 -12.14 6.15 -8.75
C ASN A 46 -11.31 7.25 -8.11
N MET A 47 -11.96 8.11 -7.33
CA MET A 47 -11.27 9.19 -6.64
C MET A 47 -10.53 8.68 -5.39
N ALA A 48 -11.16 7.85 -4.57
CA ALA A 48 -10.61 7.39 -3.29
C ALA A 48 -9.39 6.46 -3.45
N LEU A 49 -9.37 5.65 -4.52
CA LEU A 49 -8.28 4.72 -4.83
C LEU A 49 -7.34 5.25 -5.93
N LEU A 50 -7.71 6.37 -6.56
CA LEU A 50 -7.12 6.98 -7.75
C LEU A 50 -7.00 6.02 -8.94
N THR A 51 -7.95 6.12 -9.86
CA THR A 51 -7.82 5.45 -11.16
C THR A 51 -6.85 6.17 -12.10
N ASP A 52 -6.22 5.43 -12.97
CA ASP A 52 -5.42 5.90 -14.10
C ASP A 52 -6.26 6.21 -15.36
N GLU A 53 -7.59 6.00 -15.32
CA GLU A 53 -8.51 6.36 -16.41
C GLU A 53 -8.73 7.89 -16.55
N PHE A 54 -7.66 8.69 -16.52
CA PHE A 54 -7.68 10.16 -16.61
C PHE A 54 -8.35 10.68 -17.89
N ASN A 55 -8.32 9.90 -18.97
CA ASN A 55 -8.93 10.29 -20.26
C ASN A 55 -10.45 10.05 -20.30
N LYS A 56 -11.02 9.35 -19.30
CA LYS A 56 -12.41 8.92 -19.28
C LYS A 56 -13.27 9.71 -18.30
N TYR A 57 -12.67 10.12 -17.18
CA TYR A 57 -13.35 10.87 -16.13
C TYR A 57 -12.83 12.29 -16.09
N ASP A 58 -13.71 13.24 -16.36
CA ASP A 58 -13.44 14.68 -16.46
C ASP A 58 -13.00 15.30 -15.12
N TYR A 59 -13.47 14.74 -14.00
CA TYR A 59 -13.06 15.13 -12.66
C TYR A 59 -11.65 14.62 -12.26
N LEU A 60 -10.95 13.89 -13.13
CA LEU A 60 -9.57 13.43 -12.92
C LEU A 60 -8.62 14.16 -13.86
N ASP A 61 -7.79 15.04 -13.31
CA ASP A 61 -6.73 15.72 -14.05
C ASP A 61 -5.37 15.07 -13.78
N ARG A 62 -4.73 14.52 -14.82
CA ARG A 62 -3.39 13.91 -14.73
C ARG A 62 -2.32 14.91 -14.28
N THR A 63 -2.54 16.20 -14.48
CA THR A 63 -1.63 17.27 -14.04
C THR A 63 -1.87 17.68 -12.58
N ASP A 64 -3.00 17.30 -11.99
CA ASP A 64 -3.29 17.53 -10.57
C ASP A 64 -2.55 16.51 -9.69
N ASN A 65 -1.33 16.86 -9.30
CA ASN A 65 -0.51 16.05 -8.40
C ASN A 65 -1.18 15.79 -7.03
N THR A 66 -2.17 16.61 -6.62
CA THR A 66 -2.86 16.42 -5.33
C THR A 66 -3.64 15.11 -5.31
N LEU A 67 -4.09 14.61 -6.47
CA LEU A 67 -4.79 13.33 -6.57
C LEU A 67 -3.91 12.15 -6.09
N THR A 68 -2.60 12.22 -6.30
CA THR A 68 -1.67 11.15 -5.89
C THR A 68 -1.38 11.11 -4.39
N PHE A 69 -1.79 12.15 -3.64
CA PHE A 69 -1.49 12.29 -2.23
C PHE A 69 -2.06 11.14 -1.39
N LEU A 70 -3.30 10.73 -1.62
CA LEU A 70 -3.93 9.66 -0.83
C LEU A 70 -3.30 8.28 -1.08
N PRO A 71 -3.11 7.81 -2.34
CA PRO A 71 -2.38 6.58 -2.59
C PRO A 71 -0.95 6.63 -2.02
N PHE A 72 -0.28 7.79 -2.08
CA PHE A 72 1.04 7.95 -1.48
C PHE A 72 0.98 7.82 0.05
N LEU A 73 0.04 8.50 0.70
CA LEU A 73 -0.14 8.45 2.15
C LEU A 73 -0.43 7.02 2.63
N PHE A 74 -1.26 6.27 1.90
CA PHE A 74 -1.52 4.87 2.18
C PHE A 74 -0.24 4.04 2.18
N LEU A 75 0.60 4.19 1.15
CA LEU A 75 1.86 3.44 1.05
C LEU A 75 2.86 3.90 2.10
N PHE A 76 2.99 5.21 2.32
CA PHE A 76 3.91 5.78 3.29
C PHE A 76 3.63 5.26 4.72
N VAL A 77 2.39 5.40 5.18
CA VAL A 77 1.96 4.93 6.51
C VAL A 77 2.05 3.41 6.59
N GLY A 78 1.53 2.70 5.58
CA GLY A 78 1.54 1.24 5.53
C GLY A 78 2.96 0.68 5.58
N THR A 79 3.87 1.19 4.77
CA THR A 79 5.26 0.73 4.69
C THR A 79 6.01 0.96 5.99
N PHE A 80 5.78 2.08 6.69
CA PHE A 80 6.34 2.32 8.01
C PHE A 80 5.83 1.31 9.05
N LEU A 81 4.51 1.12 9.13
CA LEU A 81 3.90 0.19 10.08
C LEU A 81 4.33 -1.27 9.82
N VAL A 82 4.34 -1.67 8.55
CA VAL A 82 4.76 -3.01 8.11
C VAL A 82 6.25 -3.23 8.39
N SER A 83 7.11 -2.23 8.20
CA SER A 83 8.56 -2.33 8.41
C SER A 83 9.02 -2.05 9.85
N SER A 84 8.12 -1.61 10.74
CA SER A 84 8.42 -1.31 12.15
C SER A 84 9.14 -2.42 12.93
N GLY A 85 9.05 -3.67 12.48
CA GLY A 85 9.73 -4.81 13.11
C GLY A 85 11.25 -4.60 13.19
N PHE A 86 11.85 -4.16 12.08
CA PHE A 86 13.30 -3.94 11.98
C PHE A 86 13.70 -2.46 12.04
N LEU A 87 12.78 -1.53 11.79
CA LEU A 87 13.07 -0.09 11.92
C LEU A 87 13.11 0.40 13.37
N THR A 88 12.46 -0.30 14.30
CA THR A 88 12.40 0.12 15.72
C THR A 88 13.59 -0.36 16.56
N LYS A 89 14.56 -1.04 15.94
CA LYS A 89 15.72 -1.62 16.62
C LYS A 89 17.01 -1.32 15.86
N ALA A 90 18.07 -1.06 16.61
CA ALA A 90 19.39 -0.80 16.06
C ALA A 90 19.95 -2.02 15.32
N LYS A 91 20.80 -1.78 14.30
CA LYS A 91 21.44 -2.85 13.52
C LYS A 91 22.23 -3.82 14.40
N SER A 92 22.85 -3.34 15.48
CA SER A 92 23.55 -4.18 16.46
C SER A 92 22.66 -5.22 17.12
N TYR A 93 21.41 -4.89 17.44
CA TYR A 93 20.44 -5.84 17.99
C TYR A 93 20.11 -6.95 17.00
N HIS A 94 19.97 -6.62 15.71
CA HIS A 94 19.72 -7.63 14.68
C HIS A 94 20.96 -8.43 14.30
N THR A 95 22.14 -7.83 14.37
CA THR A 95 23.44 -8.52 14.25
C THR A 95 23.55 -9.65 15.26
N PHE A 96 23.19 -9.38 16.52
CA PHE A 96 23.15 -10.37 17.58
C PHE A 96 22.19 -11.54 17.29
N ILE A 97 21.01 -11.25 16.73
CA ILE A 97 20.05 -12.30 16.31
C ILE A 97 20.67 -13.17 15.20
N VAL A 98 21.29 -12.55 14.19
CA VAL A 98 21.90 -13.27 13.06
C VAL A 98 23.04 -14.18 13.53
N ALA A 99 23.90 -13.69 14.43
CA ALA A 99 25.04 -14.46 14.96
C ALA A 99 24.60 -15.73 15.72
N ARG A 100 23.44 -15.70 16.38
CA ARG A 100 22.93 -16.81 17.20
C ARG A 100 21.98 -17.75 16.48
N THR A 101 21.53 -17.38 15.29
CA THR A 101 20.56 -18.19 14.54
C THR A 101 21.27 -19.06 13.52
N THR A 102 20.98 -20.37 13.55
CA THR A 102 21.57 -21.35 12.64
C THR A 102 21.20 -21.07 11.18
N SER A 103 19.91 -20.83 10.91
CA SER A 103 19.37 -20.56 9.57
C SER A 103 19.15 -19.07 9.27
N GLN A 104 19.60 -18.62 8.09
CA GLN A 104 19.33 -17.27 7.58
C GLN A 104 17.83 -16.97 7.46
N LYS A 105 17.02 -17.96 7.06
CA LYS A 105 15.56 -17.82 6.95
C LYS A 105 14.94 -17.53 8.31
N ASN A 106 15.36 -18.26 9.35
CA ASN A 106 14.84 -18.06 10.71
C ASN A 106 15.27 -16.71 11.28
N ALA A 107 16.51 -16.27 11.02
CA ALA A 107 16.98 -14.95 11.43
C ALA A 107 16.16 -13.84 10.75
N ALA A 108 15.93 -13.95 9.44
CA ALA A 108 15.11 -13.00 8.70
C ALA A 108 13.67 -12.93 9.25
N LEU A 109 13.05 -14.07 9.57
CA LEU A 109 11.72 -14.12 10.17
C LEU A 109 11.68 -13.45 11.55
N GLN A 110 12.71 -13.63 12.38
CA GLN A 110 12.78 -12.98 13.70
C GLN A 110 12.98 -11.47 13.59
N ILE A 111 13.80 -11.00 12.64
CA ILE A 111 14.07 -9.58 12.41
C ILE A 111 12.85 -8.86 11.82
N LYS A 112 12.28 -9.42 10.75
CA LYS A 112 11.11 -8.85 10.07
C LYS A 112 9.86 -8.93 10.96
N GLY A 113 9.72 -10.01 11.73
CA GLY A 113 8.58 -10.25 12.59
C GLY A 113 7.31 -10.55 11.79
N ILE A 114 6.18 -10.01 12.22
CA ILE A 114 4.85 -10.25 11.62
C ILE A 114 4.53 -9.30 10.46
N THR A 115 5.49 -9.09 9.55
CA THR A 115 5.37 -8.15 8.42
C THR A 115 4.16 -8.47 7.52
N ALA A 116 3.97 -9.74 7.18
CA ALA A 116 2.85 -10.20 6.36
C ALA A 116 1.50 -9.92 7.06
N ASP A 117 1.33 -10.36 8.31
CA ASP A 117 0.12 -10.10 9.10
C ASP A 117 -0.22 -8.60 9.14
N LYS A 118 0.79 -7.74 9.37
CA LYS A 118 0.58 -6.28 9.43
C LYS A 118 0.10 -5.72 8.09
N SER A 119 0.69 -6.16 6.97
CA SER A 119 0.27 -5.72 5.63
C SER A 119 -1.18 -6.12 5.33
N ILE A 120 -1.56 -7.35 5.71
CA ILE A 120 -2.91 -7.88 5.53
C ILE A 120 -3.91 -7.09 6.38
N ILE A 121 -3.65 -6.95 7.68
CA ILE A 121 -4.56 -6.25 8.60
C ILE A 121 -4.73 -4.80 8.19
N TYR A 122 -3.64 -4.09 7.88
CA TYR A 122 -3.71 -2.69 7.45
C TYR A 122 -4.55 -2.52 6.18
N SER A 123 -4.29 -3.33 5.15
CA SER A 123 -4.97 -3.20 3.85
C SER A 123 -6.43 -3.64 3.91
N ILE A 124 -6.74 -4.71 4.65
CA ILE A 124 -8.12 -5.18 4.84
C ILE A 124 -8.92 -4.16 5.68
N SER A 125 -8.37 -3.66 6.78
CA SER A 125 -9.04 -2.63 7.58
C SER A 125 -9.35 -1.39 6.73
N PHE A 126 -8.38 -0.95 5.91
CA PHE A 126 -8.61 0.14 4.97
C PHE A 126 -9.77 -0.14 4.01
N ALA A 127 -9.73 -1.28 3.31
CA ALA A 127 -10.74 -1.64 2.31
C ALA A 127 -12.14 -1.82 2.90
N VAL A 128 -12.25 -2.52 4.03
CA VAL A 128 -13.53 -2.73 4.72
C VAL A 128 -14.11 -1.40 5.20
N THR A 129 -13.30 -0.53 5.81
CA THR A 129 -13.75 0.79 6.24
C THR A 129 -14.21 1.64 5.05
N LEU A 130 -13.45 1.67 3.96
CA LEU A 130 -13.81 2.42 2.77
C LEU A 130 -15.13 1.92 2.16
N TYR A 131 -15.33 0.60 2.12
CA TYR A 131 -16.57 -0.01 1.67
C TYR A 131 -17.77 0.36 2.55
N ILE A 132 -17.62 0.28 3.89
CA ILE A 132 -18.66 0.68 4.84
C ILE A 132 -19.03 2.15 4.64
N LEU A 133 -18.05 3.04 4.55
CA LEU A 133 -18.29 4.47 4.32
C LEU A 133 -18.98 4.72 2.97
N SER A 134 -18.54 4.05 1.91
CA SER A 134 -19.16 4.15 0.59
C SER A 134 -20.61 3.65 0.54
N THR A 135 -21.05 2.87 1.52
CA THR A 135 -22.39 2.27 1.55
C THR A 135 -23.34 3.02 2.46
N PHE A 136 -22.84 3.55 3.58
CA PHE A 136 -23.68 4.11 4.64
C PHE A 136 -23.46 5.60 4.90
N ALA A 137 -22.39 6.19 4.37
CA ALA A 137 -22.01 7.57 4.70
C ALA A 137 -21.98 8.52 3.49
N LEU A 138 -22.11 8.01 2.25
CA LEU A 138 -22.06 8.88 1.07
C LEU A 138 -23.21 9.92 1.06
N PRO A 139 -22.91 11.19 0.73
CA PRO A 139 -23.92 12.23 0.56
C PRO A 139 -24.92 11.94 -0.57
N GLU A 140 -26.04 12.68 -0.59
CA GLU A 140 -27.08 12.58 -1.63
C GLU A 140 -26.56 12.86 -3.06
N ALA A 141 -25.49 13.63 -3.19
CA ALA A 141 -24.78 13.83 -4.47
C ALA A 141 -24.34 12.50 -5.12
N PHE A 142 -24.21 11.41 -4.33
CA PHE A 142 -23.86 10.07 -4.81
C PHE A 142 -25.10 9.19 -5.08
N SER A 143 -26.15 9.76 -5.66
CA SER A 143 -27.41 9.07 -5.94
C SER A 143 -27.48 8.44 -7.33
N LYS A 144 -26.48 8.68 -8.20
CA LYS A 144 -26.47 8.07 -9.54
C LYS A 144 -26.23 6.57 -9.43
N PRO A 145 -27.02 5.72 -10.11
CA PRO A 145 -26.78 4.29 -10.11
C PRO A 145 -25.41 3.97 -10.70
N SER A 146 -24.66 3.12 -10.00
CA SER A 146 -23.38 2.62 -10.50
C SER A 146 -23.59 1.80 -11.77
N PRO A 147 -22.77 1.98 -12.82
CA PRO A 147 -22.83 1.14 -14.01
C PRO A 147 -22.37 -0.29 -13.72
N PHE A 148 -21.65 -0.51 -12.61
CA PHE A 148 -21.24 -1.83 -12.15
C PHE A 148 -22.14 -2.32 -11.01
N PRO A 149 -22.60 -3.59 -11.07
CA PRO A 149 -23.29 -4.22 -9.95
C PRO A 149 -22.37 -4.36 -8.74
N GLU A 150 -22.96 -4.44 -7.55
CA GLU A 150 -22.23 -4.42 -6.28
C GLU A 150 -21.16 -5.52 -6.17
N ASN A 151 -21.44 -6.72 -6.70
CA ASN A 151 -20.49 -7.82 -6.70
C ASN A 151 -19.22 -7.52 -7.51
N GLN A 152 -19.32 -6.75 -8.59
CA GLN A 152 -18.16 -6.33 -9.37
C GLN A 152 -17.35 -5.27 -8.61
N LEU A 153 -18.01 -4.29 -7.97
CA LEU A 153 -17.34 -3.30 -7.12
C LEU A 153 -16.58 -3.95 -5.96
N ILE A 154 -17.18 -4.96 -5.32
CA ILE A 154 -16.51 -5.73 -4.26
C ILE A 154 -15.29 -6.49 -4.82
N LEU A 155 -15.43 -7.16 -5.97
CA LEU A 155 -14.33 -7.90 -6.60
C LEU A 155 -13.14 -6.98 -6.89
N ILE A 156 -13.43 -5.81 -7.46
CA ILE A 156 -12.46 -4.76 -7.76
C ILE A 156 -11.72 -4.31 -6.49
N LEU A 157 -12.46 -4.07 -5.40
CA LEU A 157 -11.88 -3.70 -4.10
C LEU A 157 -10.99 -4.81 -3.53
N VAL A 158 -11.39 -6.08 -3.68
CA VAL A 158 -10.60 -7.25 -3.26
C VAL A 158 -9.29 -7.33 -4.05
N LEU A 159 -9.35 -7.20 -5.39
CA LEU A 159 -8.16 -7.24 -6.25
C LEU A 159 -7.20 -6.10 -5.93
N HIS A 160 -7.73 -4.88 -5.75
CA HIS A 160 -6.94 -3.74 -5.30
C HIS A 160 -6.29 -4.00 -3.94
N THR A 161 -7.03 -4.56 -2.98
CA THR A 161 -6.50 -4.91 -1.65
C THR A 161 -5.36 -5.91 -1.73
N LEU A 162 -5.49 -6.95 -2.56
CA LEU A 162 -4.43 -7.95 -2.78
C LEU A 162 -3.17 -7.31 -3.37
N LEU A 163 -3.33 -6.45 -4.38
CA LEU A 163 -2.22 -5.69 -4.96
C LEU A 163 -1.52 -4.83 -3.90
N LYS A 164 -2.27 -4.11 -3.06
CA LYS A 164 -1.69 -3.28 -1.98
C LYS A 164 -0.96 -4.10 -0.92
N ILE A 165 -1.48 -5.29 -0.55
CA ILE A 165 -0.78 -6.21 0.35
C ILE A 165 0.59 -6.59 -0.24
N LEU A 166 0.61 -7.01 -1.51
CA LEU A 166 1.85 -7.37 -2.21
C LEU A 166 2.82 -6.19 -2.30
N LEU A 167 2.30 -5.00 -2.61
CA LEU A 167 3.09 -3.78 -2.74
C LEU A 167 3.75 -3.38 -1.40
N LEU A 168 3.01 -3.47 -0.30
CA LEU A 168 3.58 -3.22 1.04
C LEU A 168 4.64 -4.25 1.43
N GLN A 169 4.47 -5.52 1.05
CA GLN A 169 5.48 -6.55 1.27
C GLN A 169 6.72 -6.35 0.41
N MET A 170 6.54 -5.91 -0.84
CA MET A 170 7.61 -5.53 -1.76
C MET A 170 8.42 -4.36 -1.20
N LEU A 171 7.74 -3.27 -0.83
CA LEU A 171 8.36 -2.08 -0.23
C LEU A 171 9.10 -2.41 1.07
N SER A 172 8.48 -3.21 1.97
CA SER A 172 9.14 -3.63 3.20
C SER A 172 10.38 -4.50 2.95
N SER A 173 10.34 -5.33 1.90
CA SER A 173 11.49 -6.15 1.50
C SER A 173 12.60 -5.33 0.86
N GLY A 174 12.28 -4.32 0.04
CA GLY A 174 13.24 -3.36 -0.49
C GLY A 174 13.90 -2.53 0.61
N MET A 175 13.11 -2.04 1.57
CA MET A 175 13.65 -1.36 2.75
C MET A 175 14.55 -2.27 3.58
N PHE A 176 14.16 -3.52 3.79
CA PHE A 176 14.97 -4.49 4.49
C PHE A 176 16.28 -4.76 3.75
N PHE A 177 16.25 -4.89 2.42
CA PHE A 177 17.46 -5.02 1.60
C PHE A 177 18.48 -3.90 1.90
N VAL A 178 18.04 -2.65 1.90
CA VAL A 178 18.89 -1.49 2.21
C VAL A 178 19.31 -1.47 3.69
N TYR A 179 18.42 -1.84 4.60
CA TYR A 179 18.70 -1.92 6.04
C TYR A 179 19.89 -2.82 6.35
N ARG A 180 19.98 -3.98 5.69
CA ARG A 180 21.10 -4.91 5.87
C ARG A 180 22.43 -4.26 5.50
N LEU A 181 22.47 -3.51 4.40
CA LEU A 181 23.69 -2.88 3.90
C LEU A 181 24.05 -1.59 4.65
N LYS A 182 23.05 -0.88 5.18
CA LYS A 182 23.22 0.48 5.74
C LYS A 182 22.64 0.55 7.16
N ASN A 183 21.83 1.58 7.45
CA ASN A 183 21.25 1.84 8.76
C ASN A 183 19.73 2.09 8.64
N ILE A 184 19.08 2.33 9.79
CA ILE A 184 17.64 2.60 9.88
C ILE A 184 17.24 3.79 9.00
N SER A 185 17.95 4.92 9.11
CA SER A 185 17.58 6.16 8.43
C SER A 185 17.67 6.03 6.90
N ILE A 186 18.75 5.43 6.39
CA ILE A 186 18.94 5.21 4.95
C ILE A 186 17.92 4.21 4.43
N SER A 187 17.60 3.16 5.20
CA SER A 187 16.52 2.21 4.86
C SER A 187 15.17 2.92 4.74
N PHE A 188 14.82 3.78 5.72
CA PHE A 188 13.59 4.55 5.68
C PHE A 188 13.50 5.47 4.46
N ILE A 189 14.54 6.28 4.21
CA ILE A 189 14.61 7.18 3.06
C ILE A 189 14.49 6.39 1.75
N SER A 190 15.16 5.24 1.64
CA SER A 190 15.09 4.40 0.44
C SER A 190 13.68 3.87 0.18
N GLY A 191 12.91 3.56 1.23
CA GLY A 191 11.52 3.15 1.11
C GLY A 191 10.64 4.27 0.57
N VAL A 192 10.83 5.49 1.08
CA VAL A 192 10.12 6.68 0.59
C VAL A 192 10.46 6.97 -0.86
N PHE A 193 11.76 6.93 -1.22
CA PHE A 193 12.20 7.12 -2.60
C PHE A 193 11.64 6.05 -3.54
N LEU A 194 11.58 4.79 -3.09
CA LEU A 194 10.99 3.70 -3.88
C LEU A 194 9.50 3.94 -4.15
N ILE A 195 8.74 4.45 -3.17
CA ILE A 195 7.33 4.84 -3.40
C ILE A 195 7.25 5.89 -4.52
N PHE A 196 8.05 6.96 -4.45
CA PHE A 196 8.07 7.99 -5.51
C PHE A 196 8.47 7.41 -6.87
N ALA A 197 9.50 6.57 -6.92
CA ALA A 197 9.94 5.94 -8.16
C ALA A 197 8.83 5.10 -8.80
N LEU A 198 8.04 4.38 -7.99
CA LEU A 198 6.90 3.60 -8.47
C LEU A 198 5.75 4.49 -8.97
N PHE A 199 5.47 5.63 -8.34
CA PHE A 199 4.50 6.60 -8.87
C PHE A 199 4.94 7.21 -10.18
N ILE A 200 6.22 7.58 -10.30
CA ILE A 200 6.78 8.11 -11.55
C ILE A 200 6.70 7.04 -12.64
N ALA A 201 7.05 5.78 -12.31
CA ALA A 201 6.91 4.68 -13.24
C ALA A 201 5.46 4.53 -13.71
N ASP A 202 4.48 4.54 -12.80
CA ASP A 202 3.06 4.49 -13.14
C ASP A 202 2.61 5.62 -14.04
N LEU A 203 2.95 6.86 -13.68
CA LEU A 203 2.55 8.03 -14.46
C LEU A 203 3.21 8.08 -15.84
N GLN A 204 4.29 7.34 -16.08
CA GLN A 204 4.96 7.28 -17.38
C GLN A 204 4.61 6.01 -18.17
N TRP A 205 4.05 4.99 -17.51
CA TRP A 205 3.76 3.71 -18.13
C TRP A 205 2.34 3.72 -18.70
N GLU A 206 2.23 3.82 -20.02
CA GLU A 206 0.93 3.91 -20.71
C GLU A 206 0.16 2.58 -20.75
N THR A 207 0.86 1.46 -20.63
CA THR A 207 0.30 0.11 -20.83
C THR A 207 0.13 -0.70 -19.56
N GLY A 208 0.58 -0.23 -18.39
CA GLY A 208 0.48 -1.00 -17.16
C GLY A 208 0.51 -0.13 -15.92
N ASN A 209 -0.13 -0.59 -14.86
CA ASN A 209 -0.16 0.08 -13.57
C ASN A 209 0.50 -0.79 -12.49
N ILE A 210 1.05 -0.17 -11.46
CA ILE A 210 1.73 -0.79 -10.32
C ILE A 210 1.05 -0.33 -9.02
N ILE A 211 0.73 0.97 -8.93
CA ILE A 211 0.07 1.60 -7.79
C ILE A 211 -1.35 2.02 -8.14
N LEU A 212 -1.53 2.71 -9.26
CA LEU A 212 -2.79 3.26 -9.72
C LEU A 212 -3.75 2.15 -10.09
N PHE A 213 -5.01 2.50 -10.03
CA PHE A 213 -6.10 1.55 -10.05
C PHE A 213 -6.78 1.50 -11.42
N PHE A 214 -6.73 0.34 -12.08
CA PHE A 214 -7.34 0.17 -13.40
C PHE A 214 -8.35 -0.99 -13.40
N TYR A 215 -9.52 -0.78 -14.00
CA TYR A 215 -10.60 -1.78 -14.00
C TYR A 215 -10.46 -2.91 -15.03
N GLY A 216 -9.56 -2.80 -15.99
CA GLY A 216 -9.35 -3.85 -16.99
C GLY A 216 -8.51 -5.04 -16.51
N ASN A 217 -8.05 -5.87 -17.44
CA ASN A 217 -7.29 -7.11 -17.17
C ASN A 217 -5.91 -6.89 -16.50
N TYR A 218 -5.50 -5.64 -16.28
CA TYR A 218 -4.16 -5.25 -15.87
C TYR A 218 -3.83 -5.53 -14.41
N PHE A 219 -4.81 -5.87 -13.57
CA PHE A 219 -4.52 -6.37 -12.20
C PHE A 219 -3.54 -7.54 -12.21
N ILE A 220 -3.63 -8.43 -13.20
CA ILE A 220 -2.73 -9.58 -13.32
C ILE A 220 -1.30 -9.13 -13.56
N GLU A 221 -1.09 -8.16 -14.46
CA GLU A 221 0.24 -7.64 -14.79
C GLU A 221 0.86 -6.91 -13.59
N SER A 222 0.09 -6.04 -12.92
CA SER A 222 0.52 -5.36 -11.69
C SER A 222 0.94 -6.37 -10.62
N ILE A 223 0.11 -7.39 -10.38
CA ILE A 223 0.36 -8.45 -9.40
C ILE A 223 1.63 -9.21 -9.76
N LEU A 224 1.83 -9.56 -11.03
CA LEU A 224 3.02 -10.26 -11.50
C LEU A 224 4.28 -9.43 -11.29
N ILE A 225 4.29 -8.17 -11.73
CA ILE A 225 5.44 -7.26 -11.59
C ILE A 225 5.81 -7.08 -10.12
N VAL A 226 4.83 -6.75 -9.28
CA VAL A 226 5.05 -6.54 -7.84
C VAL A 226 5.52 -7.83 -7.16
N SER A 227 4.97 -8.98 -7.56
CA SER A 227 5.41 -10.28 -7.03
C SER A 227 6.85 -10.59 -7.40
N LEU A 228 7.25 -10.36 -8.66
CA LEU A 228 8.63 -10.56 -9.12
C LEU A 228 9.61 -9.67 -8.36
N LEU A 229 9.29 -8.39 -8.18
CA LEU A 229 10.11 -7.46 -7.38
C LEU A 229 10.18 -7.89 -5.91
N TYR A 230 9.06 -8.30 -5.32
CA TYR A 230 9.03 -8.83 -3.96
C TYR A 230 9.93 -10.06 -3.82
N PHE A 231 9.81 -11.04 -4.72
CA PHE A 231 10.63 -12.25 -4.71
C PHE A 231 12.11 -11.92 -4.90
N ALA A 232 12.46 -11.02 -5.82
CA ALA A 232 13.84 -10.60 -6.04
C ALA A 232 14.47 -9.99 -4.76
N PHE A 233 13.80 -9.00 -4.14
CA PHE A 233 14.29 -8.40 -2.90
C PHE A 233 14.33 -9.40 -1.74
N HIS A 234 13.30 -10.24 -1.61
CA HIS A 234 13.18 -11.20 -0.54
C HIS A 234 14.26 -12.28 -0.62
N TRP A 235 14.43 -12.89 -1.80
CA TRP A 235 15.41 -13.93 -2.07
C TRP A 235 16.82 -13.43 -1.83
N TYR A 236 17.17 -12.28 -2.42
CA TYR A 236 18.49 -11.68 -2.23
C TYR A 236 18.77 -11.38 -0.76
N SER A 237 17.78 -10.80 -0.06
CA SER A 237 17.95 -10.41 1.34
C SER A 237 18.19 -11.58 2.29
N ILE A 238 17.59 -12.73 2.01
CA ILE A 238 17.80 -13.94 2.82
C ILE A 238 19.18 -14.52 2.56
N ASN A 239 19.56 -14.70 1.29
CA ASN A 239 20.79 -15.41 0.93
C ASN A 239 22.07 -14.68 1.36
N LYS A 240 22.04 -13.34 1.40
CA LYS A 240 23.17 -12.51 1.82
C LYS A 240 23.11 -12.07 3.28
N LEU A 241 22.14 -12.58 4.07
CA LEU A 241 21.86 -12.06 5.41
C LEU A 241 23.06 -12.16 6.37
N LYS A 242 23.75 -13.31 6.40
CA LYS A 242 24.88 -13.48 7.33
C LYS A 242 26.08 -12.62 6.94
N THR A 243 26.43 -12.60 5.66
CA THR A 243 27.50 -11.77 5.10
C THR A 243 27.32 -10.31 5.52
N ASP A 244 26.16 -9.72 5.25
CA ASP A 244 25.95 -8.28 5.42
C ASP A 244 25.80 -7.80 6.88
N PHE A 245 25.60 -8.72 7.83
CA PHE A 245 25.47 -8.41 9.26
C PHE A 245 26.71 -8.78 10.09
N LEU A 246 27.56 -9.68 9.61
CA LEU A 246 28.71 -10.20 10.37
C LEU A 246 30.06 -9.70 9.85
N GLU A 247 30.09 -9.08 8.66
CA GLU A 247 31.21 -8.30 8.11
C GLU A 247 31.04 -6.81 8.43
#